data_AF-A0A972L6V5-F1
#
_entry.id   AF-A0A972L6V5-F1
#
_cell.length_a   1.000
_cell.length_b   1.000
_cell.length_c   1.000
_cell.angle_alpha   90.00
_cell.angle_beta   90.00
_cell.angle_gamma   90.00
#
_symmetry.space_group_name_H-M   'P 1'
#
loop_
_entity.id
_entity.type
_entity.pdbx_description
1 polymer ?
#
loop_
_entity_poly.entity_id
_entity_poly.type
_entity_poly.pdbx_seq_one_letter_code
_entity_poly.pdbx_strand_id
1 'polypeptide(L)'
;MIKKMWKITMVAFLGVLFLAPDLFAFPVLGYVDPGFGSGYSLSTTKVGTATYTFKNLVSGSNLNLQSISLDFEKDVFDMDNTSPVSGSLPPGWYFAPPIDLGTYSFQITFTPGFGIPEGGELSFQMDYTLWDDALSLDWDEGGYWEQGFGVKYTGVHLLVPGGSTAPVPEPATMLLFGISLITVAGYGRHRMNRNNS
;
A
#
# COMPACT_ATOMS: atom_id res chain seq x y z
N MET A 1 -41.29 19.43 -13.48
CA MET A 1 -40.83 18.53 -12.39
C MET A 1 -39.38 18.05 -12.56
N ILE A 2 -38.99 17.58 -13.75
CA ILE A 2 -37.65 17.00 -14.04
C ILE A 2 -36.46 17.92 -13.69
N LYS A 3 -36.55 19.24 -13.95
CA LYS A 3 -35.47 20.19 -13.62
C LYS A 3 -35.20 20.37 -12.11
N LYS A 4 -36.18 20.07 -11.24
CA LYS A 4 -36.06 20.21 -9.78
C LYS A 4 -35.42 18.98 -9.14
N MET A 5 -35.70 17.78 -9.66
CA MET A 5 -35.05 16.53 -9.22
C MET A 5 -33.55 16.53 -9.51
N TRP A 6 -33.13 17.08 -10.67
CA TRP A 6 -31.73 17.04 -11.08
C TRP A 6 -30.78 17.90 -10.20
N LYS A 7 -31.26 19.04 -9.68
CA LYS A 7 -30.46 19.85 -8.73
C LYS A 7 -30.24 19.12 -7.40
N ILE A 8 -31.23 18.34 -6.95
CA ILE A 8 -31.13 17.55 -5.72
C ILE A 8 -30.12 16.42 -5.90
N THR A 9 -30.13 15.74 -7.05
CA THR A 9 -29.16 14.67 -7.34
C THR A 9 -27.72 15.20 -7.44
N MET A 10 -27.49 16.37 -8.04
CA MET A 10 -26.15 16.95 -8.14
C MET A 10 -25.60 17.41 -6.79
N VAL A 11 -26.45 17.99 -5.94
CA VAL A 11 -26.08 18.39 -4.56
C VAL A 11 -25.86 17.17 -3.68
N ALA A 12 -26.59 16.06 -3.89
CA ALA A 12 -26.33 14.80 -3.20
C ALA A 12 -25.00 14.16 -3.65
N PHE A 13 -24.68 14.19 -4.95
CA PHE A 13 -23.39 13.68 -5.45
C PHE A 13 -22.20 14.52 -4.98
N LEU A 14 -22.33 15.86 -4.99
CA LEU A 14 -21.33 16.75 -4.37
C LEU A 14 -21.26 16.54 -2.86
N GLY A 15 -22.41 16.36 -2.19
CA GLY A 15 -22.48 16.06 -0.76
C GLY A 15 -21.74 14.78 -0.41
N VAL A 16 -21.83 13.72 -1.23
CA VAL A 16 -21.07 12.46 -1.05
C VAL A 16 -19.58 12.63 -1.36
N LEU A 17 -19.20 13.52 -2.27
CA LEU A 17 -17.79 13.84 -2.56
C LEU A 17 -17.14 14.72 -1.47
N PHE A 18 -17.91 15.58 -0.80
CA PHE A 18 -17.44 16.45 0.31
C PHE A 18 -17.68 15.84 1.70
N LEU A 19 -18.58 14.85 1.81
CA LEU A 19 -18.69 13.93 2.94
C LEU A 19 -17.92 12.64 2.64
N ALA A 20 -16.79 12.74 1.93
CA ALA A 20 -15.80 11.70 2.06
C ALA A 20 -15.58 11.58 3.57
N PRO A 21 -15.99 10.47 4.23
CA PRO A 21 -15.59 10.25 5.60
C PRO A 21 -14.08 10.41 5.58
N ASP A 22 -13.50 11.02 6.61
CA ASP A 22 -12.05 11.00 6.83
C ASP A 22 -11.56 9.63 6.36
N LEU A 23 -10.99 9.60 5.15
CA LEU A 23 -10.43 8.39 4.58
C LEU A 23 -9.43 8.07 5.66
N PHE A 24 -9.65 6.96 6.39
CA PHE A 24 -8.75 6.53 7.44
C PHE A 24 -7.41 6.34 6.76
N ALA A 25 -6.64 7.43 6.69
CA ALA A 25 -5.32 7.43 6.13
C ALA A 25 -4.59 6.48 7.05
N PHE A 26 -4.11 5.39 6.46
CA PHE A 26 -3.36 4.43 7.24
C PHE A 26 -2.29 5.21 8.00
N PRO A 27 -2.18 4.98 9.33
CA PRO A 27 -1.31 5.78 10.18
C PRO A 27 0.17 5.63 9.79
N VAL A 28 0.48 4.65 8.95
CA VAL A 28 1.75 4.45 8.27
C VAL A 28 1.52 4.35 6.77
N LEU A 29 2.40 4.96 5.98
CA LEU A 29 2.53 4.69 4.56
C LEU A 29 3.70 3.73 4.34
N GLY A 30 3.44 2.59 3.69
CA GLY A 30 4.45 1.64 3.27
C GLY A 30 4.71 1.73 1.78
N TYR A 31 5.98 1.66 1.39
CA TYR A 31 6.43 1.60 0.01
C TYR A 31 7.55 0.57 -0.10
N VAL A 32 7.66 -0.06 -1.26
CA VAL A 32 8.73 -0.98 -1.57
C VAL A 32 9.23 -0.74 -2.98
N ASP A 33 10.55 -0.62 -3.10
CA ASP A 33 11.25 -0.69 -4.37
C ASP A 33 11.86 -2.09 -4.49
N PRO A 34 11.33 -2.97 -5.36
CA PRO A 34 11.85 -4.32 -5.51
C PRO A 34 13.23 -4.36 -6.18
N GLY A 35 13.77 -3.21 -6.64
CA GLY A 35 15.10 -3.13 -7.26
C GLY A 35 15.14 -3.66 -8.69
N PHE A 36 13.97 -3.95 -9.30
CA PHE A 36 13.89 -4.26 -10.71
C PHE A 36 14.06 -2.99 -11.56
N GLY A 37 14.89 -3.04 -12.60
CA GLY A 37 14.88 -2.03 -13.65
C GLY A 37 13.54 -2.00 -14.39
N SER A 38 13.26 -0.94 -15.15
CA SER A 38 12.03 -0.80 -15.94
C SER A 38 11.91 -1.94 -16.97
N GLY A 39 11.05 -2.91 -16.66
CA GLY A 39 10.79 -4.10 -17.49
C GLY A 39 11.59 -5.31 -17.05
N TYR A 40 10.92 -6.25 -16.38
CA TYR A 40 11.45 -7.58 -16.13
C TYR A 40 10.70 -8.64 -16.94
N SER A 41 11.37 -9.75 -17.22
CA SER A 41 10.80 -10.89 -17.95
C SER A 41 10.16 -11.86 -16.97
N LEU A 42 8.88 -12.14 -17.23
CA LEU A 42 7.92 -12.98 -16.50
C LEU A 42 8.13 -14.50 -16.67
N SER A 43 9.35 -14.94 -16.98
CA SER A 43 9.59 -16.34 -17.41
C SER A 43 10.78 -17.01 -16.75
N THR A 44 11.26 -16.43 -15.65
CA THR A 44 12.33 -17.02 -14.84
C THR A 44 12.15 -16.61 -13.39
N THR A 45 12.41 -17.52 -12.45
CA THR A 45 12.67 -17.22 -11.04
C THR A 45 13.56 -15.98 -10.90
N LYS A 46 13.15 -15.04 -10.07
CA LYS A 46 13.87 -13.78 -9.86
C LYS A 46 14.48 -13.74 -8.47
N VAL A 47 15.72 -13.30 -8.40
CA VAL A 47 16.42 -13.04 -7.14
C VAL A 47 16.87 -11.59 -7.18
N GLY A 48 16.72 -10.89 -6.06
CA GLY A 48 17.10 -9.49 -5.95
C GLY A 48 17.09 -9.01 -4.51
N THR A 49 17.28 -7.71 -4.35
CA THR A 49 17.23 -7.03 -3.06
C THR A 49 16.20 -5.90 -3.16
N ALA A 50 15.16 -5.98 -2.34
CA ALA A 50 14.12 -4.97 -2.25
C ALA A 50 14.44 -3.98 -1.14
N THR A 51 14.13 -2.71 -1.37
CA THR A 51 14.22 -1.64 -0.37
C THR A 51 12.82 -1.29 0.11
N TYR A 52 12.58 -1.50 1.39
CA TYR A 52 11.33 -1.14 2.07
C TYR A 52 11.46 0.22 2.72
N THR A 53 10.37 0.98 2.68
CA THR A 53 10.28 2.30 3.29
C THR A 53 8.92 2.46 3.97
N PHE A 54 8.93 2.80 5.26
CA PHE A 54 7.74 3.02 6.06
C PHE A 54 7.77 4.39 6.71
N LYS A 55 6.77 5.21 6.41
CA LYS A 55 6.65 6.57 6.94
C LYS A 55 5.52 6.65 7.95
N ASN A 56 5.81 7.16 9.14
CA ASN A 56 4.81 7.37 10.18
C ASN A 56 4.03 8.66 9.90
N LEU A 57 2.74 8.54 9.58
CA LEU A 57 1.85 9.64 9.19
C LEU A 57 0.93 10.12 10.32
N VAL A 58 0.93 9.45 11.46
CA VAL A 58 0.02 9.78 12.57
C VAL A 58 0.20 11.22 13.01
N SER A 59 -0.87 12.01 12.93
CA SER A 59 -0.90 13.39 13.40
C SER A 59 -1.61 13.50 14.75
N GLY A 60 -0.95 14.11 15.74
CA GLY A 60 -1.59 14.61 16.96
C GLY A 60 -1.67 13.66 18.16
N SER A 61 -1.05 12.48 18.14
CA SER A 61 -1.13 11.51 19.26
C SER A 61 0.20 11.12 19.91
N ASN A 62 1.32 11.75 19.57
CA ASN A 62 2.67 11.43 20.09
C ASN A 62 3.02 9.93 19.99
N LEU A 63 2.43 9.22 19.02
CA LEU A 63 2.62 7.78 18.85
C LEU A 63 3.87 7.53 17.99
N ASN A 64 4.88 6.95 18.62
CA ASN A 64 6.05 6.45 17.90
C ASN A 64 5.76 5.04 17.37
N LEU A 65 6.06 4.81 16.10
CA LEU A 65 6.03 3.49 15.46
C LEU A 65 7.11 2.60 16.10
N GLN A 66 6.69 1.41 16.52
CA GLN A 66 7.52 0.48 17.30
C GLN A 66 7.84 -0.82 16.57
N SER A 67 6.90 -1.31 15.76
CA SER A 67 7.10 -2.57 15.07
C SER A 67 6.31 -2.57 13.77
N ILE A 68 6.87 -3.28 12.81
CA ILE A 68 6.26 -3.57 11.53
C ILE A 68 6.26 -5.09 11.38
N SER A 69 5.13 -5.65 10.94
CA SER A 69 5.05 -7.03 10.45
C SER A 69 4.92 -6.93 8.93
N LEU A 70 5.77 -7.66 8.21
CA LEU A 70 5.63 -7.87 6.77
C LEU A 70 5.10 -9.26 6.56
N ASP A 71 4.02 -9.40 5.79
CA ASP A 71 3.41 -10.68 5.46
C ASP A 71 3.66 -11.00 3.98
N PHE A 72 4.26 -12.16 3.74
CA PHE A 72 4.64 -12.64 2.42
C PHE A 72 3.69 -13.74 1.98
N GLU A 73 3.32 -13.71 0.70
CA GLU A 73 2.54 -14.78 0.07
C GLU A 73 3.46 -15.93 -0.31
N LYS A 74 3.12 -17.13 0.18
CA LYS A 74 3.98 -18.32 0.03
C LYS A 74 4.16 -18.70 -1.42
N ASP A 75 3.08 -18.63 -2.19
CA ASP A 75 3.01 -18.95 -3.62
C ASP A 75 3.71 -17.93 -4.52
N VAL A 76 4.13 -16.79 -3.98
CA VAL A 76 4.88 -15.77 -4.71
C VAL A 76 6.36 -15.75 -4.29
N PHE A 77 6.63 -15.84 -2.99
CA PHE A 77 7.96 -15.70 -2.41
C PHE A 77 8.53 -17.04 -1.95
N ASP A 78 9.76 -17.34 -2.40
CA ASP A 78 10.57 -18.40 -1.82
C ASP A 78 11.11 -17.94 -0.45
N MET A 79 10.43 -18.38 0.60
CA MET A 79 10.74 -17.97 1.96
C MET A 79 11.98 -18.64 2.56
N ASP A 80 12.47 -19.72 1.94
CA ASP A 80 13.76 -20.31 2.34
C ASP A 80 14.94 -19.47 1.83
N ASN A 81 14.72 -18.68 0.78
CA ASN A 81 15.72 -17.83 0.14
C ASN A 81 15.40 -16.32 0.24
N THR A 82 14.34 -15.95 0.98
CA THR A 82 14.00 -14.56 1.29
C THR A 82 14.47 -14.24 2.69
N SER A 83 15.35 -13.25 2.82
CA SER A 83 16.01 -12.96 4.11
C SER A 83 16.35 -11.48 4.29
N PRO A 84 16.45 -11.01 5.54
CA PRO A 84 16.83 -9.64 5.80
C PRO A 84 18.31 -9.37 5.49
N VAL A 85 18.61 -8.21 4.87
CA VAL A 85 20.00 -7.81 4.61
C VAL A 85 20.65 -7.33 5.91
N SER A 86 21.74 -7.99 6.29
CA SER A 86 22.45 -7.64 7.52
C SER A 86 22.96 -6.19 7.50
N GLY A 87 22.58 -5.42 8.53
CA GLY A 87 23.03 -4.03 8.70
C GLY A 87 22.24 -3.00 7.89
N SER A 88 21.18 -3.39 7.17
CA SER A 88 20.35 -2.43 6.42
C SER A 88 19.41 -1.62 7.32
N LEU A 89 19.12 -2.10 8.54
CA LEU A 89 18.25 -1.40 9.49
C LEU A 89 19.00 -0.24 10.17
N PRO A 90 18.31 0.86 10.51
CA PRO A 90 18.90 1.94 11.27
C PRO A 90 19.24 1.50 12.71
N PRO A 91 20.13 2.24 13.41
CA PRO A 91 20.50 1.92 14.78
C PRO A 91 19.28 1.76 15.71
N GLY A 92 19.32 0.71 16.52
CA GLY A 92 18.26 0.40 17.48
C GLY A 92 17.11 -0.43 16.92
N TRP A 93 17.07 -0.68 15.61
CA TRP A 93 16.10 -1.58 14.97
C TRP A 93 16.73 -2.94 14.63
N TYR A 94 15.93 -4.00 14.72
CA TYR A 94 16.34 -5.36 14.41
C TYR A 94 15.17 -6.20 13.90
N PHE A 95 15.49 -7.23 13.13
CA PHE A 95 14.53 -8.27 12.76
C PHE A 95 14.35 -9.20 13.96
N ALA A 96 13.11 -9.32 14.44
CA ALA A 96 12.78 -10.31 15.45
C ALA A 96 12.89 -11.72 14.84
N PRO A 97 13.20 -12.75 15.66
CA PRO A 97 13.19 -14.12 15.18
C PRO A 97 11.83 -14.46 14.54
N PRO A 98 11.82 -15.17 13.38
CA PRO A 98 10.58 -15.53 12.73
C PRO A 98 9.73 -16.39 13.67
N ILE A 99 8.45 -16.06 13.79
CA ILE A 99 7.48 -16.88 14.50
C ILE A 99 6.72 -17.64 13.43
N ASP A 100 6.96 -18.95 13.33
CA ASP A 100 6.23 -19.81 12.40
C ASP A 100 4.79 -20.02 12.91
N LEU A 101 3.89 -19.13 12.50
CA LEU A 101 2.45 -19.19 12.80
C LEU A 101 1.64 -19.70 11.60
N GLY A 102 2.29 -20.33 10.62
CA GLY A 102 1.68 -20.69 9.35
C GLY A 102 1.47 -19.51 8.38
N THR A 103 1.83 -18.29 8.80
CA THR A 103 1.99 -17.11 7.95
C THR A 103 3.47 -16.77 7.84
N TYR A 104 3.94 -16.51 6.61
CA TYR A 104 5.33 -16.12 6.36
C TYR A 104 5.50 -14.65 6.68
N SER A 105 5.70 -14.37 7.97
CA SER A 105 5.74 -13.01 8.50
C SER A 105 7.12 -12.66 9.04
N PHE A 106 7.70 -11.55 8.59
CA PHE A 106 8.86 -10.95 9.23
C PHE A 106 8.42 -9.83 10.16
N GLN A 107 8.79 -9.95 11.43
CA GLN A 107 8.60 -8.87 12.38
C GLN A 107 9.88 -8.04 12.50
N ILE A 108 9.76 -6.75 12.22
CA ILE A 108 10.78 -5.73 12.45
C ILE A 108 10.40 -4.98 13.72
N THR A 109 11.33 -4.84 14.65
CA THR A 109 11.09 -4.16 15.92
C THR A 109 12.31 -3.37 16.39
N PHE A 110 12.16 -2.68 17.50
CA PHE A 110 13.12 -1.71 18.00
C PHE A 110 13.49 -1.95 19.46
N THR A 111 14.63 -1.40 19.84
CA THR A 111 15.05 -1.25 21.24
C THR A 111 14.32 -0.03 21.81
N PRO A 112 13.75 -0.10 23.04
CA PRO A 112 13.07 1.03 23.65
C PRO A 112 13.85 2.35 23.55
N GLY A 113 13.19 3.41 23.09
CA GLY A 113 13.80 4.72 22.84
C GLY A 113 14.13 5.05 21.37
N PHE A 114 14.11 4.06 20.47
CA PHE A 114 14.44 4.24 19.04
C PHE A 114 13.22 4.24 18.08
N GLY A 115 12.00 4.41 18.62
CA GLY A 115 10.78 4.35 17.81
C GLY A 115 10.75 5.48 16.78
N ILE A 116 10.11 5.27 15.63
CA ILE A 116 10.03 6.30 14.59
C ILE A 116 8.96 7.33 15.00
N PRO A 117 9.33 8.60 15.21
CA PRO A 117 8.37 9.64 15.58
C PRO A 117 7.45 9.98 14.40
N GLU A 118 6.41 10.77 14.67
CA GLU A 118 5.57 11.37 13.64
C GLU A 118 6.43 12.06 12.57
N GLY A 119 6.11 11.82 11.29
CA GLY A 119 6.83 12.36 10.14
C GLY A 119 8.17 11.67 9.84
N GLY A 120 8.67 10.82 10.75
CA GLY A 120 9.86 10.02 10.55
C GLY A 120 9.65 8.84 9.61
N GLU A 121 10.77 8.22 9.22
CA GLU A 121 10.81 7.12 8.27
C GLU A 121 11.73 5.98 8.75
N LEU A 122 11.33 4.74 8.46
CA LEU A 122 12.16 3.54 8.58
C LEU A 122 12.40 3.00 7.18
N SER A 123 13.67 2.78 6.82
CA SER A 123 14.03 2.10 5.58
C SER A 123 15.02 0.97 5.84
N PHE A 124 14.87 -0.13 5.10
CA PHE A 124 15.73 -1.31 5.19
C PHE A 124 15.65 -2.15 3.91
N GLN A 125 16.52 -3.16 3.81
CA GLN A 125 16.60 -4.03 2.65
C GLN A 125 16.34 -5.49 3.01
N MET A 126 15.73 -6.21 2.08
CA MET A 126 15.56 -7.65 2.15
C MET A 126 15.96 -8.28 0.82
N ASP A 127 16.76 -9.33 0.90
CA ASP A 127 16.99 -10.22 -0.22
C ASP A 127 15.75 -11.09 -0.40
N TYR A 128 15.35 -11.30 -1.65
CA TYR A 128 14.16 -12.08 -1.99
C TYR A 128 14.43 -13.01 -3.15
N THR A 129 13.61 -14.06 -3.22
CA THR A 129 13.49 -14.91 -4.39
C THR A 129 12.01 -15.08 -4.73
N LEU A 130 11.62 -14.80 -5.97
CA LEU A 130 10.26 -14.96 -6.49
C LEU A 130 10.16 -16.25 -7.31
N TRP A 131 9.11 -17.04 -7.08
CA TRP A 131 8.83 -18.22 -7.90
C TRP A 131 8.38 -17.84 -9.31
N ASP A 132 8.70 -18.70 -10.28
CA ASP A 132 8.47 -18.43 -11.70
C ASP A 132 6.99 -18.53 -12.09
N ASP A 133 6.26 -19.45 -11.45
CA ASP A 133 4.83 -19.66 -11.64
C ASP A 133 3.99 -18.47 -11.19
N ALA A 134 4.41 -17.79 -10.12
CA ALA A 134 3.85 -16.51 -9.65
C ALA A 134 4.02 -15.36 -10.65
N LEU A 135 4.96 -15.48 -11.59
CA LEU A 135 5.23 -14.47 -12.61
C LEU A 135 4.49 -14.75 -13.92
N SER A 136 3.76 -15.86 -14.04
CA SER A 136 3.06 -16.19 -15.29
C SER A 136 1.79 -15.34 -15.49
N LEU A 137 1.53 -14.96 -16.75
CA LEU A 137 0.51 -13.97 -17.20
C LEU A 137 -0.96 -14.27 -16.80
N ASP A 138 -1.25 -15.41 -16.19
CA ASP A 138 -2.61 -15.81 -15.82
C ASP A 138 -3.01 -15.37 -14.40
N TRP A 139 -2.08 -14.83 -13.61
CA TRP A 139 -2.33 -14.31 -12.26
C TRP A 139 -2.06 -12.80 -12.19
N ASP A 140 -3.11 -11.98 -12.22
CA ASP A 140 -3.03 -10.53 -12.00
C ASP A 140 -4.08 -10.12 -10.95
N GLU A 141 -3.80 -10.44 -9.68
CA GLU A 141 -4.63 -10.03 -8.53
C GLU A 141 -4.24 -8.66 -7.94
N GLY A 142 -3.40 -7.88 -8.60
CA GLY A 142 -2.99 -6.54 -8.13
C GLY A 142 -1.54 -6.16 -8.42
N GLY A 143 -0.75 -7.14 -8.84
CA GLY A 143 0.64 -6.96 -9.28
C GLY A 143 1.57 -7.95 -8.58
N TYR A 144 2.74 -8.16 -9.16
CA TYR A 144 3.72 -9.16 -8.70
C TYR A 144 4.43 -8.80 -7.38
N TRP A 145 4.14 -7.62 -6.85
CA TRP A 145 4.75 -7.12 -5.63
C TRP A 145 3.70 -6.43 -4.77
N GLU A 146 2.82 -7.26 -4.21
CA GLU A 146 1.87 -6.87 -3.18
C GLU A 146 2.22 -7.61 -1.90
N GLN A 147 2.49 -6.85 -0.85
CA GLN A 147 2.75 -7.41 0.47
C GLN A 147 1.89 -6.69 1.49
N GLY A 148 1.22 -7.48 2.31
CA GLY A 148 0.54 -6.98 3.49
C GLY A 148 1.56 -6.52 4.51
N PHE A 149 1.26 -5.42 5.19
CA PHE A 149 2.01 -5.07 6.39
C PHE A 149 1.09 -4.64 7.53
N GLY A 150 1.53 -4.93 8.75
CA GLY A 150 0.90 -4.50 9.99
C GLY A 150 1.87 -3.63 10.80
N VAL A 151 1.34 -2.73 11.62
CA VAL A 151 2.16 -1.81 12.43
C VAL A 151 1.70 -1.78 13.88
N LYS A 152 2.64 -1.53 14.79
CA LYS A 152 2.36 -1.38 16.23
C LYS A 152 2.94 -0.07 16.74
N TYR A 153 2.15 0.61 17.58
CA TYR A 153 2.50 1.90 18.17
C TYR A 153 2.76 1.82 19.67
N THR A 154 3.52 2.78 20.17
CA THR A 154 3.76 2.96 21.61
C THR A 154 2.44 3.20 22.34
N GLY A 155 2.13 2.39 23.35
CA GLY A 155 0.88 2.54 24.14
C GLY A 155 -0.37 1.96 23.48
N VAL A 156 -0.26 1.40 22.28
CA VAL A 156 -1.34 0.65 21.61
C VAL A 156 -0.93 -0.82 21.54
N HIS A 157 -1.65 -1.69 22.24
CA HIS A 157 -1.33 -3.12 22.31
C HIS A 157 -1.83 -3.93 21.10
N LEU A 158 -2.49 -3.30 20.13
CA LEU A 158 -3.06 -3.95 18.95
C LEU A 158 -2.20 -3.69 17.72
N LEU A 159 -1.99 -4.74 16.92
CA LEU A 159 -1.46 -4.60 15.56
C LEU A 159 -2.52 -3.89 14.72
N VAL A 160 -2.18 -2.73 14.18
CA VAL A 160 -3.01 -1.98 13.26
C VAL A 160 -2.66 -2.46 11.85
N PRO A 161 -3.62 -2.91 11.03
CA PRO A 161 -3.36 -3.19 9.63
C PRO A 161 -2.77 -1.94 8.96
N GLY A 162 -1.61 -2.07 8.34
CA GLY A 162 -0.86 -0.97 7.73
C GLY A 162 -1.20 -0.74 6.26
N GLY A 163 -1.70 -1.77 5.57
CA GLY A 163 -2.13 -1.70 4.17
C GLY A 163 -1.32 -2.63 3.27
N SER A 164 -1.25 -2.27 1.99
CA SER A 164 -0.40 -2.92 0.98
C SER A 164 0.76 -1.99 0.61
N THR A 165 1.92 -2.58 0.29
CA THR A 165 3.06 -1.84 -0.29
C THR A 165 2.91 -1.55 -1.78
N ALA A 166 1.76 -1.89 -2.39
CA ALA A 166 1.49 -1.66 -3.80
C ALA A 166 1.65 -0.17 -4.16
N PRO A 167 2.13 0.13 -5.38
CA PRO A 167 2.19 1.50 -5.87
C PRO A 167 0.79 2.13 -5.84
N VAL A 168 0.57 3.08 -4.93
CA VAL A 168 -0.67 3.87 -4.93
C VAL A 168 -0.70 4.68 -6.23
N PRO A 169 -1.82 4.72 -6.97
CA PRO A 169 -1.94 5.55 -8.16
C PRO A 169 -1.52 6.99 -7.84
N GLU A 170 -0.59 7.54 -8.62
CA GLU A 170 -0.11 8.89 -8.40
C GLU A 170 -1.28 9.89 -8.34
N PRO A 171 -1.19 10.98 -7.55
CA PRO A 171 -2.26 11.97 -7.46
C PRO A 171 -2.73 12.51 -8.82
N ALA A 172 -1.80 12.61 -9.79
CA ALA A 172 -2.11 13.00 -11.17
C ALA A 172 -2.97 11.95 -11.89
N THR A 173 -2.71 10.66 -11.68
CA THR A 173 -3.50 9.54 -12.22
C THR A 173 -4.91 9.53 -11.64
N MET A 174 -5.04 9.75 -10.33
CA MET A 174 -6.34 9.87 -9.67
C MET A 174 -7.14 11.08 -10.17
N LEU A 175 -6.46 12.22 -10.35
CA LEU A 175 -7.08 13.42 -10.92
C LEU A 175 -7.55 13.19 -12.36
N LEU A 176 -6.71 12.57 -13.19
CA LEU A 176 -7.03 12.26 -14.58
C LEU A 176 -8.23 11.32 -14.66
N PHE A 177 -8.25 10.26 -13.85
CA PHE A 177 -9.39 9.36 -13.75
C PHE A 177 -10.68 10.10 -13.38
N GLY A 178 -10.61 10.99 -12.38
CA GLY A 178 -11.73 11.86 -12.00
C GLY A 178 -12.23 12.74 -13.14
N ILE A 179 -11.31 13.38 -13.89
CA ILE A 179 -11.64 14.22 -15.06
C ILE A 179 -12.28 13.38 -16.18
N SER A 180 -11.77 12.17 -16.42
CA SER A 180 -12.31 11.25 -17.42
C SER A 180 -13.75 10.85 -17.11
N LEU A 181 -14.06 10.53 -15.85
CA LEU A 181 -15.43 10.20 -15.42
C LEU A 181 -16.40 11.37 -15.65
N ILE A 182 -15.99 12.59 -15.31
CA ILE A 182 -16.80 13.80 -15.53
C ILE A 182 -17.08 14.01 -17.02
N THR A 183 -16.06 13.84 -17.85
CA THR A 183 -16.17 14.02 -19.32
C THR A 183 -17.13 13.01 -19.95
N VAL A 184 -17.00 11.74 -19.58
CA VAL A 184 -17.86 10.66 -20.09
C VAL A 184 -19.31 10.88 -19.65
N ALA A 185 -19.55 11.22 -18.39
CA ALA A 185 -20.89 11.52 -17.89
C ALA A 185 -21.51 12.73 -18.62
N GLY A 186 -20.73 13.78 -18.87
CA GLY A 186 -21.15 14.95 -19.64
C GLY A 186 -21.53 14.61 -21.08
N TYR A 187 -20.70 13.81 -21.75
CA TYR A 187 -20.94 13.37 -23.13
C TYR A 187 -22.20 12.49 -23.25
N GLY A 188 -22.37 11.51 -22.36
CA GLY A 188 -23.54 10.64 -22.35
C GLY A 188 -24.85 11.42 -22.22
N ARG A 189 -24.86 12.45 -21.36
CA ARG A 189 -26.02 13.32 -21.18
C ARG A 189 -26.33 14.17 -22.42
N HIS A 190 -25.31 14.72 -23.07
CA HIS A 190 -25.50 15.51 -24.29
C HIS A 190 -26.16 14.67 -25.40
N ARG A 191 -25.76 13.40 -25.54
CA ARG A 191 -26.34 12.47 -26.50
C ARG A 191 -27.80 12.11 -26.19
N MET A 192 -28.13 11.85 -24.93
CA MET A 192 -29.52 11.56 -24.52
C MET A 192 -30.45 12.74 -24.77
N ASN A 193 -29.99 13.98 -24.55
CA ASN A 193 -30.80 15.17 -24.82
C ASN A 193 -31.05 15.40 -26.33
N ARG A 194 -30.12 14.99 -27.21
CA ARG A 194 -30.30 15.05 -28.67
C ARG A 194 -31.27 14.01 -29.21
N ASN A 195 -31.41 12.87 -28.55
CA ASN A 195 -32.32 11.80 -29.00
C ASN A 195 -33.77 12.02 -28.52
N ASN A 196 -33.98 12.92 -27.56
CA ASN A 196 -35.30 13.29 -27.03
C ASN A 196 -35.85 14.61 -27.62
N SER A 197 -35.16 15.16 -28.61
CA SER A 197 -35.54 16.35 -29.39
C SER A 197 -35.78 15.96 -30.83
#